data_AF-A0A0A9XSN3-F1
#
_entry.id   AF-A0A0A9XSN3-F1
#
_cell.length_a   1.000
_cell.length_b   1.000
_cell.length_c   1.000
_cell.angle_alpha   90.00
_cell.angle_beta   90.00
_cell.angle_gamma   90.00
#
_symmetry.space_group_name_H-M   'P 1'
#
loop_
_entity.id
_entity.type
_entity.pdbx_description
1 polymer ?
#
loop_
_entity_poly.entity_id
_entity_poly.type
_entity_poly.pdbx_seq_one_letter_code
_entity_poly.pdbx_strand_id
1 'polypeptide(L)'
;MSSYADALREVSAAREEVPGRRGFPGYMYTTLAGIYERAGRVLGRAGSITQIPILSMPNDDITHPIPDLTGYITEGQIYVDRQLYNRQLYPPINILPSLSRLMKNAIGEGMTRKDHSGVSNQMYAAYAISRDILAMKAVVGEEALSSEDLLYLEFLEKFEKKFICQGFYETRDIFQSLDLCW
;
A
#
# COMPACT_ATOMS: atom_id res chain seq x y z
N MET A 1 3.17 13.16 7.69
CA MET A 1 2.02 14.00 7.30
C MET A 1 0.97 14.15 8.38
N SER A 2 0.78 13.18 9.29
CA SER A 2 -0.23 13.31 10.36
C SER A 2 0.01 14.50 11.28
N SER A 3 1.24 14.67 11.80
CA SER A 3 1.61 15.83 12.61
C SER A 3 1.45 17.17 11.88
N TYR A 4 1.64 17.17 10.55
CA TYR A 4 1.41 18.37 9.73
C TYR A 4 -0.09 18.72 9.69
N ALA A 5 -0.96 17.72 9.51
CA ALA A 5 -2.40 17.92 9.53
C ALA A 5 -2.91 18.35 10.93
N ASP A 6 -2.33 17.79 12.00
CA ASP A 6 -2.66 18.19 13.37
C ASP A 6 -2.25 19.64 13.65
N ALA A 7 -1.05 20.05 13.24
CA ALA A 7 -0.62 21.44 13.34
C ALA A 7 -1.51 22.39 12.52
N LEU A 8 -1.91 21.98 11.30
CA LEU A 8 -2.84 22.75 10.47
C LEU A 8 -4.20 22.93 11.17
N ARG A 9 -4.67 21.88 11.83
CA ARG A 9 -5.90 21.90 12.64
C ARG A 9 -5.78 22.84 13.82
N GLU A 10 -4.67 22.82 14.56
CA GLU A 10 -4.44 23.71 15.69
C GLU A 10 -4.43 25.19 15.28
N VAL A 11 -3.76 25.52 14.16
CA VAL A 11 -3.75 26.88 13.61
C VAL A 11 -5.16 27.32 13.20
N SER A 12 -5.92 26.45 12.55
CA SER A 12 -7.30 26.73 12.14
C SER A 12 -8.21 26.99 13.35
N ALA A 13 -8.10 26.15 14.39
CA ALA A 13 -8.83 26.30 15.64
C ALA A 13 -8.47 27.59 16.38
N ALA A 14 -7.19 27.96 16.44
CA ALA A 14 -6.72 29.20 17.06
C ALA A 14 -7.22 30.46 16.33
N ARG A 15 -7.58 30.34 15.04
CA ARG A 15 -8.18 31.42 14.23
C ARG A 15 -9.71 31.42 14.28
N GLU A 16 -10.32 30.53 15.06
CA GLU A 16 -11.77 30.36 15.15
C GLU A 16 -12.43 30.13 13.78
N GLU A 17 -11.73 29.44 12.87
CA GLU A 17 -12.28 29.06 11.57
C GLU A 17 -13.33 27.96 11.72
N VAL A 18 -14.31 27.92 10.81
CA VAL A 18 -15.35 26.89 10.83
C VAL A 18 -14.71 25.52 10.56
N PRO A 19 -14.83 24.55 11.49
CA PRO A 19 -14.20 23.24 11.32
C PRO A 19 -14.92 22.41 10.25
N GLY A 20 -14.14 21.65 9.48
CA GLY A 20 -14.63 20.63 8.56
C GLY A 20 -14.77 19.25 9.21
N ARG A 21 -14.60 18.20 8.40
CA ARG A 21 -14.76 16.81 8.83
C ARG A 21 -13.76 16.44 9.93
N ARG A 22 -14.26 15.87 11.03
CA ARG A 22 -13.49 15.47 12.23
C ARG A 22 -12.62 16.61 12.81
N GLY A 23 -13.06 17.87 12.65
CA GLY A 23 -12.38 19.03 13.21
C GLY A 23 -11.20 19.55 12.37
N PHE A 24 -10.88 18.94 11.23
CA PHE A 24 -9.84 19.44 10.33
C PHE A 24 -10.37 20.61 9.47
N PRO A 25 -9.50 21.56 9.07
CA PRO A 25 -9.90 22.67 8.21
C PRO A 25 -10.43 22.20 6.85
N GLY A 26 -11.45 22.89 6.32
CA GLY A 26 -12.05 22.56 5.03
C GLY A 26 -11.09 22.65 3.83
N TYR A 27 -10.03 23.44 3.96
CA TYR A 27 -8.98 23.61 2.93
C TYR A 27 -7.83 22.60 3.05
N MET A 28 -7.92 21.60 3.94
CA MET A 28 -6.86 20.61 4.12
C MET A 28 -6.50 19.88 2.81
N TYR A 29 -7.50 19.57 1.98
CA TYR A 29 -7.27 18.97 0.66
C TYR A 29 -6.36 19.84 -0.20
N THR A 30 -6.70 21.11 -0.38
CA THR A 30 -5.94 22.06 -1.21
C THR A 30 -4.53 22.28 -0.65
N THR A 31 -4.39 22.35 0.68
CA THR A 31 -3.07 22.49 1.32
C THR A 31 -2.18 21.27 1.07
N LEU A 32 -2.72 20.05 1.22
CA LEU A 32 -1.99 18.83 0.92
C LEU A 32 -1.65 18.72 -0.58
N ALA A 33 -2.58 19.09 -1.45
CA ALA A 33 -2.36 19.10 -2.89
C ALA A 33 -1.22 20.05 -3.29
N GLY A 34 -1.15 21.24 -2.66
CA GLY A 34 -0.05 22.18 -2.87
C GLY A 34 1.34 21.61 -2.54
N ILE A 35 1.43 20.53 -1.75
CA ILE A 35 2.68 19.81 -1.45
C ILE A 35 2.88 18.65 -2.42
N TYR A 36 1.88 17.78 -2.55
CA TYR A 36 1.99 16.51 -3.28
C TYR A 36 2.12 16.71 -4.80
N GLU A 37 1.40 17.69 -5.38
CA GLU A 37 1.42 17.99 -6.82
C GLU A 37 2.75 18.61 -7.31
N ARG A 38 3.72 18.78 -6.41
CA ARG A 38 5.08 19.26 -6.78
C ARG A 38 5.98 18.13 -7.27
N ALA A 39 5.55 16.88 -7.18
CA ALA A 39 6.26 15.73 -7.73
C ALA A 39 6.05 15.62 -9.25
N GLY A 40 7.06 15.13 -9.97
CA GLY A 40 6.95 14.90 -11.41
C GLY A 40 8.22 15.21 -12.19
N ARG A 41 8.05 15.29 -13.52
CA ARG A 41 9.10 15.59 -14.50
C ARG A 41 8.67 16.79 -15.34
N VAL A 42 9.63 17.65 -15.66
CA VAL A 42 9.39 18.82 -16.52
C VAL A 42 9.92 18.53 -17.91
N LEU A 43 9.09 18.76 -18.93
CA LEU A 43 9.48 18.57 -20.33
C LEU A 43 10.72 19.42 -20.66
N GLY A 44 11.70 18.82 -21.33
CA GLY A 44 12.96 19.48 -21.68
C GLY A 44 13.98 19.59 -20.54
N ARG A 45 13.69 19.05 -19.34
CA ARG A 45 14.65 18.95 -18.23
C ARG A 45 14.94 17.50 -17.87
N ALA A 46 16.19 17.19 -17.58
CA ALA A 46 16.62 15.82 -17.26
C ALA A 46 16.23 15.38 -15.83
N GLY A 47 16.04 16.32 -14.91
CA GLY A 47 15.73 16.04 -13.51
C GLY A 47 14.27 15.62 -13.27
N SER A 48 14.04 15.01 -12.11
CA SER A 48 12.73 14.60 -11.61
C SER A 48 12.62 14.81 -10.10
N ILE A 49 11.40 14.96 -9.60
CA ILE A 49 11.10 14.95 -8.17
C ILE A 49 10.17 13.77 -7.89
N THR A 50 10.59 12.85 -7.03
CA THR A 50 9.76 11.75 -6.53
C THR A 50 9.46 12.00 -5.06
N GLN A 51 8.19 11.90 -4.68
CA GLN A 51 7.77 12.04 -3.28
C GLN A 51 7.29 10.69 -2.74
N ILE A 52 7.69 10.38 -1.51
CA ILE A 52 7.18 9.25 -0.74
C ILE A 52 6.70 9.80 0.62
N PRO A 53 5.48 10.38 0.68
CA PRO A 53 4.94 10.88 1.93
C PRO A 53 4.63 9.74 2.88
N ILE A 54 5.00 9.89 4.15
CA ILE A 54 4.69 8.92 5.21
C ILE A 54 3.68 9.55 6.18
N LEU A 55 2.67 8.78 6.53
CA LEU A 55 1.64 9.15 7.50
C LEU A 55 1.31 7.97 8.41
N SER A 56 0.90 8.29 9.63
CA SER A 56 0.28 7.34 10.55
C SER A 56 -1.23 7.53 10.54
N MET A 57 -1.97 6.44 10.42
CA MET A 57 -3.43 6.47 10.47
C MET A 57 -3.89 6.46 11.93
N PRO A 58 -4.65 7.47 12.40
CA PRO A 58 -5.21 7.45 13.74
C PRO A 58 -6.12 6.23 13.93
N ASN A 59 -5.88 5.44 14.97
CA ASN A 59 -6.63 4.20 15.27
C ASN A 59 -6.67 3.18 14.11
N ASP A 60 -5.68 3.20 13.22
CA ASP A 60 -5.63 2.37 12.01
C ASP A 60 -6.85 2.56 11.08
N ASP A 61 -7.53 3.70 11.19
CA ASP A 61 -8.72 4.00 10.39
C ASP A 61 -8.34 4.58 9.03
N ILE A 62 -8.46 3.77 7.98
CA ILE A 62 -8.21 4.19 6.59
C ILE A 62 -9.21 5.26 6.10
N THR A 63 -10.39 5.36 6.73
CA THR A 63 -11.41 6.36 6.40
C THR A 63 -11.19 7.71 7.08
N HIS A 64 -10.12 7.81 7.88
CA HIS A 64 -9.72 9.06 8.52
C HIS A 64 -9.38 10.12 7.45
N PRO A 65 -9.74 11.41 7.64
CA PRO A 65 -9.50 12.45 6.64
C PRO A 65 -8.06 12.56 6.12
N ILE A 66 -7.06 12.23 6.94
CA ILE A 66 -5.63 12.28 6.56
C ILE A 66 -5.29 11.25 5.47
N PRO A 67 -5.45 9.92 5.70
CA PRO A 67 -5.23 8.92 4.65
C PRO A 67 -6.21 9.08 3.47
N ASP A 68 -7.48 9.39 3.76
CA ASP A 68 -8.53 9.58 2.74
C ASP A 68 -8.12 10.66 1.73
N LEU A 69 -7.85 11.89 2.19
CA LEU A 69 -7.44 12.98 1.31
C LEU A 69 -6.06 12.75 0.68
N THR A 70 -5.13 12.09 1.39
CA THR A 70 -3.82 11.75 0.79
C THR A 70 -4.02 10.80 -0.39
N GLY A 71 -4.80 9.73 -0.24
CA GLY A 71 -5.07 8.76 -1.30
C GLY A 71 -5.91 9.32 -2.46
N TYR A 72 -6.72 10.37 -2.22
CA TYR A 72 -7.38 11.11 -3.30
C TYR A 72 -6.42 11.88 -4.19
N ILE A 73 -5.28 12.33 -3.64
CA ILE A 73 -4.30 13.17 -4.35
C ILE A 73 -3.16 12.31 -4.92
N THR A 74 -2.58 11.41 -4.12
CA THR A 74 -1.42 10.62 -4.53
C THR A 74 -1.81 9.50 -5.50
N GLU A 75 -0.84 9.07 -6.30
CA GLU A 75 -1.03 8.03 -7.34
C GLU A 75 -0.97 6.59 -6.79
N GLY A 76 -1.60 6.37 -5.65
CA GLY A 76 -1.60 5.12 -4.90
C GLY A 76 -1.02 5.24 -3.50
N GLN A 77 -0.86 4.10 -2.84
CA GLN A 77 -0.43 4.00 -1.45
C GLN A 77 0.23 2.66 -1.18
N ILE A 78 1.18 2.64 -0.24
CA ILE A 78 1.72 1.42 0.36
C ILE A 78 1.15 1.34 1.77
N TYR A 79 0.37 0.30 2.02
CA TYR A 79 -0.31 0.09 3.29
C TYR A 79 0.52 -0.82 4.19
N VAL A 80 0.89 -0.28 5.35
CA VAL A 80 1.64 -0.99 6.39
C VAL A 80 0.64 -1.53 7.41
N ASP A 81 0.61 -2.84 7.61
CA ASP A 81 -0.43 -3.52 8.39
C ASP A 81 0.10 -4.03 9.73
N ARG A 82 -0.56 -3.63 10.81
CA ARG A 82 -0.24 -4.06 12.18
C ARG A 82 -0.40 -5.57 12.35
N GLN A 83 -1.35 -6.21 11.67
CA GLN A 83 -1.55 -7.66 11.78
C GLN A 83 -0.33 -8.45 11.27
N LEU A 84 0.23 -8.03 10.14
CA LEU A 84 1.45 -8.63 9.59
C LEU A 84 2.65 -8.39 10.50
N TYR A 85 2.76 -7.18 11.05
CA TYR A 85 3.84 -6.83 11.98
C TYR A 85 3.79 -7.68 13.27
N ASN A 86 2.59 -7.86 13.85
CA ASN A 86 2.41 -8.68 15.06
C ASN A 86 2.77 -10.15 14.83
N ARG A 87 2.69 -10.62 13.57
CA ARG A 87 3.13 -11.97 13.14
C ARG A 87 4.63 -12.03 12.82
N GLN A 88 5.38 -10.96 13.13
CA GLN A 88 6.82 -10.84 12.88
C GLN A 88 7.21 -10.90 11.40
N LEU A 89 6.30 -10.48 10.50
CA LEU A 89 6.58 -10.35 9.08
C LEU A 89 7.17 -8.96 8.80
N TYR A 90 8.28 -8.90 8.08
CA TYR A 90 8.97 -7.63 7.75
C TYR A 90 9.43 -7.60 6.29
N PRO A 91 9.16 -6.51 5.54
CA PRO A 91 8.32 -5.37 5.92
C PRO A 91 6.83 -5.76 5.98
N PRO A 92 6.04 -5.25 6.94
CA PRO A 92 4.65 -5.66 7.11
C PRO A 92 3.71 -4.94 6.10
N ILE A 93 3.93 -5.17 4.81
CA ILE A 93 3.17 -4.56 3.71
C ILE A 93 1.96 -5.43 3.38
N ASN A 94 0.77 -4.86 3.46
CA ASN A 94 -0.44 -5.52 2.99
C ASN A 94 -0.74 -5.10 1.56
N ILE A 95 -0.64 -6.06 0.63
CA ILE A 95 -0.77 -5.82 -0.79
C ILE A 95 -2.21 -5.54 -1.25
N LEU A 96 -3.23 -5.97 -0.50
CA LEU A 96 -4.64 -5.81 -0.91
C LEU A 96 -5.10 -4.34 -0.94
N PRO A 97 -4.89 -3.53 0.11
CA PRO A 97 -5.20 -2.10 0.08
C PRO A 97 -4.07 -1.25 -0.53
N SER A 98 -2.93 -1.84 -0.90
CA SER A 98 -1.82 -1.14 -1.54
C SER A 98 -2.02 -1.06 -3.05
N LEU A 99 -1.62 0.05 -3.66
CA LEU A 99 -1.77 0.27 -5.10
C LEU A 99 -0.71 1.23 -5.63
N SER A 100 -0.30 1.03 -6.88
CA SER A 100 0.40 2.03 -7.67
C SER A 100 -0.33 2.23 -9.01
N ARG A 101 -0.85 3.43 -9.25
CA ARG A 101 -1.60 3.72 -10.48
C ARG A 101 -0.70 3.78 -11.72
N LEU A 102 0.56 4.15 -11.53
CA LEU A 102 1.55 4.31 -12.60
C LEU A 102 2.30 3.02 -12.94
N MET A 103 2.04 1.92 -12.24
CA MET A 103 2.74 0.63 -12.43
C MET A 103 2.75 0.20 -13.91
N LYS A 104 1.61 0.29 -14.60
CA LYS A 104 1.48 -0.15 -16.00
C LYS A 104 2.44 0.57 -16.96
N ASN A 105 2.87 1.78 -16.63
CA ASN A 105 3.77 2.58 -17.44
C ASN A 105 5.26 2.28 -17.18
N ALA A 106 5.56 1.49 -16.14
CA ALA A 106 6.92 1.22 -15.66
C ALA A 106 7.31 -0.27 -15.77
N ILE A 107 6.44 -1.12 -16.32
CA ILE A 107 6.65 -2.57 -16.44
C ILE A 107 6.60 -3.03 -17.88
N GLY A 108 7.11 -4.24 -18.14
CA GLY A 108 7.07 -4.88 -19.47
C GLY A 108 8.42 -4.86 -20.19
N GLU A 109 8.36 -5.24 -21.47
CA GLU A 109 9.54 -5.37 -22.33
C GLU A 109 10.25 -4.02 -22.52
N GLY A 110 11.59 -4.02 -22.41
CA GLY A 110 12.41 -2.81 -22.46
C GLY A 110 12.46 -1.99 -21.16
N MET A 111 11.67 -2.34 -20.13
CA MET A 111 11.73 -1.70 -18.81
C MET A 111 12.11 -2.69 -17.69
N THR A 112 11.35 -3.76 -17.54
CA THR A 112 11.61 -4.82 -16.55
C THR A 112 11.67 -6.18 -17.23
N ARG A 113 10.55 -6.91 -17.30
CA ARG A 113 10.42 -8.21 -17.95
C ARG A 113 9.00 -8.37 -18.51
N LYS A 114 8.85 -9.13 -19.60
CA LYS A 114 7.58 -9.28 -20.35
C LYS A 114 6.43 -9.87 -19.53
N ASP A 115 6.74 -10.70 -18.54
CA ASP A 115 5.83 -11.46 -17.68
C ASP A 115 5.43 -10.71 -16.41
N HIS A 116 6.05 -9.56 -16.11
CA HIS A 116 5.82 -8.80 -14.87
C HIS A 116 4.33 -8.57 -14.60
N SER A 117 3.58 -8.06 -15.59
CA SER A 117 2.15 -7.81 -15.41
C SER A 117 1.34 -9.08 -15.14
N GLY A 118 1.68 -10.18 -15.80
CA GLY A 118 0.95 -11.45 -15.67
C GLY A 118 1.17 -12.04 -14.28
N VAL A 119 2.44 -12.11 -13.86
CA VAL A 119 2.84 -12.59 -12.54
C VAL A 119 2.22 -11.72 -11.45
N SER A 120 2.34 -10.40 -11.52
CA SER A 120 1.79 -9.51 -10.49
C SER A 120 0.28 -9.68 -10.31
N ASN A 121 -0.49 -9.78 -11.40
CA ASN A 121 -1.94 -9.96 -11.34
C ASN A 121 -2.31 -11.33 -10.76
N GLN A 122 -1.58 -12.39 -11.16
CA GLN A 122 -1.81 -13.75 -10.67
C GLN A 122 -1.49 -13.87 -9.18
N MET A 123 -0.37 -13.30 -8.74
CA MET A 123 0.03 -13.29 -7.32
C MET A 123 -0.98 -12.52 -6.46
N TYR A 124 -1.48 -11.38 -6.95
CA TYR A 124 -2.53 -10.63 -6.26
C TYR A 124 -3.83 -11.42 -6.14
N ALA A 125 -4.29 -12.05 -7.24
CA ALA A 125 -5.50 -12.86 -7.26
C ALA A 125 -5.39 -14.06 -6.32
N ALA A 126 -4.28 -14.80 -6.40
CA ALA A 126 -4.02 -15.93 -5.52
C ALA A 126 -3.98 -15.51 -4.05
N TYR A 127 -3.35 -14.37 -3.73
CA TYR A 127 -3.32 -13.85 -2.36
C TYR A 127 -4.72 -13.47 -1.86
N ALA A 128 -5.54 -12.79 -2.68
CA ALA A 128 -6.92 -12.44 -2.33
C ALA A 128 -7.77 -13.69 -2.04
N ILE A 129 -7.74 -14.67 -2.95
CA ILE A 129 -8.46 -15.95 -2.79
C ILE A 129 -8.00 -16.66 -1.51
N SER A 130 -6.69 -16.71 -1.27
CA SER A 130 -6.15 -17.39 -0.08
C SER A 130 -6.55 -16.71 1.22
N ARG A 131 -6.73 -15.38 1.24
CA ARG A 131 -7.21 -14.63 2.40
C ARG A 131 -8.68 -14.92 2.69
N ASP A 132 -9.51 -15.06 1.66
CA ASP A 132 -10.91 -15.45 1.81
C ASP A 132 -11.04 -16.89 2.32
N ILE A 133 -10.22 -17.80 1.78
CA ILE A 133 -10.14 -19.20 2.25
C ILE A 133 -9.66 -19.26 3.71
N LEU A 134 -8.68 -18.44 4.10
CA LEU A 134 -8.22 -18.38 5.49
C LEU A 134 -9.34 -17.94 6.43
N ALA A 135 -10.15 -16.97 6.02
CA ALA A 135 -11.33 -16.56 6.78
C ALA A 135 -12.37 -17.69 6.85
N MET A 136 -12.61 -18.40 5.75
CA MET A 136 -13.51 -19.55 5.71
C MET A 136 -13.03 -20.70 6.61
N LYS A 137 -11.72 -21.01 6.60
CA LYS A 137 -11.10 -22.01 7.48
C LYS A 137 -11.38 -21.73 8.95
N ALA A 138 -11.33 -20.46 9.36
CA ALA A 138 -11.61 -20.06 10.74
C ALA A 138 -13.08 -20.28 11.15
N VAL A 139 -14.01 -20.34 10.19
CA VAL A 139 -15.45 -20.50 10.43
C VAL A 139 -15.89 -21.96 10.35
N VAL A 140 -15.47 -22.68 9.30
CA VAL A 140 -15.98 -24.02 8.97
C VAL A 140 -15.03 -25.14 9.44
N GLY A 141 -13.79 -24.78 9.77
CA GLY A 141 -12.74 -25.75 10.11
C GLY A 141 -12.01 -26.29 8.88
N GLU A 142 -10.91 -27.00 9.13
CA GLU A 142 -9.99 -27.45 8.07
C GLU A 142 -10.53 -28.63 7.25
N GLU A 143 -11.38 -29.47 7.85
CA GLU A 143 -11.91 -30.69 7.21
C GLU A 143 -12.88 -30.41 6.07
N ALA A 144 -13.44 -29.20 6.01
CA ALA A 144 -14.38 -28.78 4.97
C ALA A 144 -13.71 -28.17 3.74
N LEU A 145 -12.37 -27.99 3.77
CA LEU A 145 -11.62 -27.37 2.69
C LEU A 145 -11.31 -28.37 1.58
N SER A 146 -11.40 -27.90 0.34
CA SER A 146 -10.98 -28.69 -0.81
C SER A 146 -9.46 -28.83 -0.87
N SER A 147 -8.96 -29.79 -1.66
CA SER A 147 -7.52 -29.92 -1.89
C SER A 147 -6.91 -28.67 -2.54
N GLU A 148 -7.69 -27.94 -3.34
CA GLU A 148 -7.27 -26.68 -3.95
C GLU A 148 -7.15 -25.57 -2.90
N ASP A 149 -8.09 -25.50 -1.95
CA ASP A 149 -8.06 -24.53 -0.87
C ASP A 149 -6.82 -24.69 0.03
N LEU A 150 -6.46 -25.95 0.32
CA LEU A 150 -5.24 -26.25 1.07
C LEU A 150 -3.98 -25.78 0.34
N LEU A 151 -3.93 -25.89 -1.00
CA LEU A 151 -2.82 -25.36 -1.80
C LEU A 151 -2.75 -23.82 -1.76
N TYR A 152 -3.89 -23.13 -1.79
CA TYR A 152 -3.92 -21.67 -1.62
C TYR A 152 -3.46 -21.24 -0.23
N LEU A 153 -3.83 -21.98 0.82
CA LEU A 153 -3.33 -21.70 2.17
C LEU A 153 -1.81 -21.92 2.29
N GLU A 154 -1.27 -22.97 1.66
CA GLU A 154 0.17 -23.17 1.59
C GLU A 154 0.86 -22.05 0.79
N PHE A 155 0.26 -21.63 -0.33
CA PHE A 155 0.73 -20.48 -1.10
C PHE A 155 0.77 -19.22 -0.24
N LEU A 156 -0.28 -18.92 0.53
CA LEU A 156 -0.36 -17.75 1.40
C LEU A 156 0.79 -17.71 2.40
N GLU A 157 1.05 -18.83 3.07
CA GLU A 157 2.14 -18.92 4.03
C GLU A 157 3.50 -18.71 3.37
N LYS A 158 3.74 -19.36 2.22
CA LYS A 158 4.98 -19.17 1.46
C LYS A 158 5.13 -17.75 0.95
N PHE A 159 4.04 -17.14 0.47
CA PHE A 159 4.04 -15.78 -0.04
C PHE A 159 4.41 -14.79 1.06
N GLU A 160 3.76 -14.87 2.22
CA GLU A 160 4.05 -13.98 3.35
C GLU A 160 5.48 -14.19 3.89
N LYS A 161 5.95 -15.44 4.01
CA LYS A 161 7.26 -15.76 4.61
C LYS A 161 8.46 -15.65 3.66
N LYS A 162 8.28 -15.83 2.36
CA LYS A 162 9.39 -15.84 1.39
C LYS A 162 9.37 -14.62 0.48
N PHE A 163 8.19 -14.23 0.00
CA PHE A 163 8.08 -13.11 -0.94
C PHE A 163 8.00 -11.78 -0.22
N ILE A 164 7.00 -11.61 0.67
CA ILE A 164 6.82 -10.37 1.43
C ILE A 164 7.95 -10.17 2.43
N CYS A 165 8.32 -11.23 3.16
CA CYS A 165 9.44 -11.12 4.10
C CYS A 165 10.78 -10.95 3.37
N GLN A 166 11.51 -9.93 3.80
CA GLN A 166 12.82 -9.57 3.30
C GLN A 166 13.63 -8.98 4.47
N GLY A 167 14.91 -9.31 4.57
CA GLY A 167 15.76 -8.76 5.63
C GLY A 167 15.85 -7.23 5.57
N PHE A 168 16.03 -6.58 6.73
CA PHE A 168 16.18 -5.12 6.85
C PHE A 168 17.28 -4.52 5.94
N TYR A 169 18.33 -5.30 5.70
CA TYR A 169 19.47 -4.92 4.87
C TYR A 169 19.59 -5.78 3.60
N GLU A 170 18.58 -6.60 3.32
CA GLU A 170 18.52 -7.38 2.10
C GLU A 170 18.01 -6.49 0.97
N THR A 171 18.68 -6.56 -0.19
CA THR A 171 18.27 -5.87 -1.41
C THR A 171 17.99 -6.91 -2.47
N ARG A 172 16.77 -6.89 -3.03
CA ARG A 172 16.38 -7.72 -4.18
C ARG A 172 16.28 -6.84 -5.41
N ASP A 173 16.87 -7.30 -6.51
CA ASP A 173 16.59 -6.71 -7.81
C ASP A 173 15.22 -7.18 -8.32
N ILE A 174 14.71 -6.52 -9.36
CA ILE A 174 13.38 -6.83 -9.90
C ILE A 174 13.31 -8.24 -10.51
N PHE A 175 14.42 -8.76 -11.04
CA PHE A 175 14.44 -10.07 -11.68
C PHE A 175 14.40 -11.18 -10.62
N GLN A 176 15.15 -11.02 -9.53
CA GLN A 176 15.07 -11.87 -8.35
C GLN A 176 13.67 -11.88 -7.76
N SER A 177 13.01 -10.72 -7.63
CA SER A 177 11.62 -10.65 -7.18
C SER A 177 10.67 -11.40 -8.11
N LEU A 178 10.82 -11.27 -9.43
CA LEU A 178 9.98 -11.99 -10.38
C LEU A 178 10.28 -13.49 -10.40
N ASP A 179 11.53 -13.91 -10.24
CA ASP A 179 11.92 -15.31 -10.16
C ASP A 179 11.42 -15.98 -8.89
N LEU A 180 11.34 -15.25 -7.76
CA LEU A 180 10.72 -15.75 -6.52
C LEU A 180 9.21 -15.97 -6.64
N CYS A 181 8.54 -15.28 -7.57
CA CYS A 181 7.11 -15.46 -7.83
C CYS A 181 6.81 -16.65 -8.74
N TRP A 182 7.77 -17.11 -9.54
CA TRP A 182 7.64 -18.27 -10.43
C TRP A 182 7.94 -19.58 -9.69
#